data_AF-A0A939UTQ9-F1
#
_entry.id   AF-A0A939UTQ9-F1
#
_cell.length_a   1.000
_cell.length_b   1.000
_cell.length_c   1.000
_cell.angle_alpha   90.00
_cell.angle_beta   90.00
_cell.angle_gamma   90.00
#
_symmetry.space_group_name_H-M   'P 1'
#
loop_
_entity.id
_entity.type
_entity.pdbx_description
1 polymer ?
#
loop_
_entity_poly.entity_id
_entity_poly.type
_entity_poly.pdbx_seq_one_letter_code
_entity_poly.pdbx_strand_id
1 'polypeptide(L)'
;MKLCKRIIAAVLMAAMLAVCVPALGVPDYPEVPEGYDGYVTFSVSTIMLGWHYLVDPILVPVNEGDTVAVVTDRALTMACVGFSYSGTIEEGFYLSAIECYDKTPDVPDYLMHEMVDVYPDWAEENLGFAYGEWTGNYVDDDMLSAGEYSTFSGWMYTENNVDPGVGADSCVVTIGASYMWFFSIYGWGMDYGISDGWGMFPEFDNPMAGVSRDAAAIALAQMEADESITDEMIENAMDEFEALLMAFYYPTATQQELDDALAAFIAAVYGTGEYELGDVNMDGEINSADALMILRSVMGLVELEDEALADYNGDGSVTSEDALLVLRLALQ
;
A
#
# COMPACT_ATOMS: atom_id res chain seq x y z
N MET A 1 11.97 -2.86 8.61
CA MET A 1 11.09 -3.68 9.48
C MET A 1 11.25 -3.32 10.97
N LYS A 2 11.17 -2.04 11.33
CA LYS A 2 11.06 -1.62 12.73
C LYS A 2 9.60 -1.63 13.18
N LEU A 3 8.63 -1.31 12.31
CA LEU A 3 7.20 -1.32 12.62
C LEU A 3 6.67 -2.76 12.72
N CYS A 4 6.90 -3.60 11.69
CA CYS A 4 6.38 -4.97 11.64
C CYS A 4 7.00 -5.93 12.68
N LYS A 5 8.26 -5.75 13.11
CA LYS A 5 8.89 -6.65 14.11
C LYS A 5 8.47 -6.36 15.55
N ARG A 6 7.90 -5.19 15.83
CA ARG A 6 7.55 -4.74 17.19
C ARG A 6 6.15 -5.20 17.64
N ILE A 7 5.29 -5.61 16.71
CA ILE A 7 3.83 -5.72 16.96
C ILE A 7 3.28 -7.16 16.90
N ILE A 8 4.07 -8.19 16.52
CA ILE A 8 3.62 -9.59 16.31
C ILE A 8 3.03 -10.29 17.58
N ALA A 9 2.90 -9.62 18.73
CA ALA A 9 2.52 -10.25 20.00
C ALA A 9 1.06 -10.04 20.47
N ALA A 10 0.19 -9.31 19.78
CA ALA A 10 -1.19 -9.12 20.22
C ALA A 10 -2.20 -9.43 19.11
N VAL A 11 -3.17 -10.28 19.44
CA VAL A 11 -4.29 -10.66 18.57
C VAL A 11 -5.54 -10.58 19.45
N LEU A 12 -6.50 -9.71 19.09
CA LEU A 12 -7.89 -10.08 18.77
C LEU A 12 -8.82 -8.86 18.75
N MET A 13 -9.37 -8.62 17.55
CA MET A 13 -10.74 -8.17 17.24
C MET A 13 -11.18 -6.77 17.73
N ALA A 14 -11.39 -5.84 16.80
CA ALA A 14 -12.15 -4.61 17.04
C ALA A 14 -13.15 -4.29 15.91
N ALA A 15 -14.28 -3.72 16.33
CA ALA A 15 -15.47 -3.45 15.52
C ALA A 15 -15.44 -2.05 14.90
N MET A 16 -15.85 -1.95 13.63
CA MET A 16 -15.92 -0.70 12.86
C MET A 16 -16.91 0.31 13.43
N LEU A 17 -16.43 1.55 13.57
CA LEU A 17 -17.25 2.75 13.72
C LEU A 17 -16.82 3.71 12.60
N ALA A 18 -17.67 3.84 11.57
CA ALA A 18 -17.41 4.74 10.45
C ALA A 18 -17.47 6.20 10.92
N VAL A 19 -16.32 6.87 10.93
CA VAL A 19 -16.19 8.32 11.07
C VAL A 19 -15.84 8.87 9.69
N CYS A 20 -16.62 9.84 9.22
CA CYS A 20 -16.31 10.58 8.00
C CYS A 20 -15.15 11.53 8.33
N VAL A 21 -13.95 11.26 7.81
CA VAL A 21 -12.73 12.03 8.08
C VAL A 21 -12.50 13.03 6.92
N PRO A 22 -12.22 14.32 7.18
CA PRO A 22 -11.77 15.26 6.15
C PRO A 22 -10.40 14.85 5.60
N ALA A 23 -10.01 15.39 4.44
CA ALA A 23 -8.79 14.99 3.71
C ALA A 23 -7.56 14.96 4.64
N LEU A 24 -7.05 13.76 4.88
CA LEU A 24 -5.89 13.49 5.71
C LEU A 24 -4.61 13.95 5.00
N GLY A 25 -3.65 14.47 5.77
CA GLY A 25 -2.28 14.62 5.29
C GLY A 25 -1.73 13.22 4.99
N VAL A 26 -1.47 12.93 3.72
CA VAL A 26 -0.70 11.73 3.34
C VAL A 26 0.72 11.93 3.91
N PRO A 27 1.35 10.91 4.51
CA PRO A 27 2.72 11.05 5.01
C PRO A 27 3.65 11.58 3.92
N ASP A 28 4.57 12.47 4.28
CA ASP A 28 5.54 13.00 3.32
C ASP A 28 6.57 11.94 2.94
N TYR A 29 7.09 12.03 1.71
CA TYR A 29 8.25 11.23 1.34
C TYR A 29 9.49 11.71 2.11
N PRO A 30 10.37 10.79 2.55
CA PRO A 30 11.65 11.17 3.11
C PRO A 30 12.52 11.86 2.04
N GLU A 31 13.59 12.51 2.47
CA GLU A 31 14.58 13.10 1.56
C GLU A 31 15.11 12.03 0.58
N VAL A 32 15.15 12.36 -0.71
CA VAL A 32 15.65 11.46 -1.74
C VAL A 32 17.18 11.35 -1.60
N PRO A 33 17.76 10.14 -1.53
CA PRO A 33 19.18 9.98 -1.31
C PRO A 33 19.98 10.47 -2.53
N GLU A 34 21.21 10.94 -2.31
CA GLU A 34 22.07 11.41 -3.40
C GLU A 34 22.26 10.31 -4.47
N GLY A 35 22.04 10.69 -5.73
CA GLY A 35 22.15 9.78 -6.88
C GLY A 35 20.87 9.03 -7.24
N TYR A 36 19.72 9.49 -6.72
CA TYR A 36 18.38 9.04 -7.10
C TYR A 36 17.47 10.25 -7.39
N ASP A 37 16.44 10.03 -8.20
CA ASP A 37 15.50 11.06 -8.64
C ASP A 37 14.16 11.03 -7.88
N GLY A 38 13.89 9.92 -7.17
CA GLY A 38 12.69 9.79 -6.35
C GLY A 38 12.53 8.39 -5.77
N TYR A 39 11.31 8.08 -5.36
CA TYR A 39 10.93 6.78 -4.83
C TYR A 39 9.79 6.15 -5.63
N VAL A 40 9.72 4.83 -5.61
CA VAL A 40 8.50 4.07 -5.86
C VAL A 40 8.17 3.24 -4.63
N THR A 41 6.92 2.84 -4.48
CA THR A 41 6.54 1.84 -3.48
C THR A 41 6.65 0.45 -4.09
N PHE A 42 7.35 -0.46 -3.43
CA PHE A 42 7.49 -1.85 -3.87
C PHE A 42 6.95 -2.80 -2.80
N SER A 43 6.26 -3.85 -3.23
CA SER A 43 5.77 -4.91 -2.33
C SER A 43 5.69 -6.27 -3.03
N VAL A 44 5.69 -7.34 -2.25
CA VAL A 44 5.52 -8.73 -2.74
C VAL A 44 4.39 -9.40 -1.96
N SER A 45 3.27 -9.63 -2.63
CA SER A 45 2.05 -10.18 -2.08
C SER A 45 1.90 -11.69 -2.35
N THR A 46 1.45 -12.40 -1.32
CA THR A 46 1.07 -13.82 -1.33
C THR A 46 -0.27 -14.02 -0.61
N ILE A 47 -1.13 -13.00 -0.60
CA ILE A 47 -2.39 -13.02 0.16
C ILE A 47 -3.33 -14.14 -0.29
N MET A 48 -3.25 -14.59 -1.56
CA MET A 48 -4.04 -15.73 -2.06
C MET A 48 -3.62 -17.08 -1.50
N LEU A 49 -2.42 -17.17 -0.95
CA LEU A 49 -1.93 -18.34 -0.22
C LEU A 49 -2.16 -18.21 1.30
N GLY A 50 -2.75 -17.11 1.77
CA GLY A 50 -2.93 -16.83 3.19
C GLY A 50 -1.65 -16.38 3.91
N TRP A 51 -0.56 -16.12 3.18
CA TRP A 51 0.76 -15.80 3.76
C TRP A 51 1.06 -14.30 3.85
N HIS A 52 0.06 -13.46 3.60
CA HIS A 52 0.19 -12.00 3.58
C HIS A 52 1.26 -11.55 2.56
N TYR A 53 2.22 -10.72 2.96
CA TYR A 53 3.28 -10.19 2.10
C TYR A 53 4.64 -10.82 2.45
N LEU A 54 5.38 -11.28 1.43
CA LEU A 54 6.77 -11.70 1.59
C LEU A 54 7.70 -10.49 1.76
N VAL A 55 7.33 -9.38 1.14
CA VAL A 55 7.96 -8.07 1.31
C VAL A 55 6.84 -7.08 1.54
N ASP A 56 6.72 -6.60 2.78
CA ASP A 56 5.84 -5.48 3.13
C ASP A 56 6.16 -4.27 2.23
N PRO A 57 5.20 -3.34 2.02
CA PRO A 57 5.45 -2.12 1.26
C PRO A 57 6.67 -1.35 1.76
N ILE A 58 7.62 -1.09 0.86
CA ILE A 58 8.84 -0.32 1.14
C ILE A 58 9.05 0.75 0.07
N LEU A 59 9.67 1.86 0.48
CA LEU A 59 10.16 2.85 -0.46
C LEU A 59 11.48 2.39 -1.08
N VAL A 60 11.52 2.33 -2.40
CA VAL A 60 12.71 1.97 -3.17
C VAL A 60 13.17 3.22 -3.93
N PRO A 61 14.40 3.72 -3.68
CA PRO A 61 14.90 4.88 -4.41
C PRO A 61 15.18 4.48 -5.87
N VAL A 62 14.82 5.35 -6.81
CA VAL A 62 14.89 5.08 -8.27
C VAL A 62 15.47 6.27 -9.04
N ASN A 63 16.01 5.98 -10.23
CA ASN A 63 16.39 6.98 -11.21
C ASN A 63 15.39 7.03 -12.36
N GLU A 64 15.30 8.18 -13.04
CA GLU A 64 14.54 8.30 -14.27
C GLU A 64 15.06 7.30 -15.32
N GLY A 65 14.15 6.47 -15.85
CA GLY A 65 14.48 5.41 -16.80
C GLY A 65 14.80 4.04 -16.20
N ASP A 66 14.83 3.90 -14.87
CA ASP A 66 14.84 2.57 -14.23
C ASP A 66 13.63 1.74 -14.68
N THR A 67 13.82 0.44 -14.87
CA THR A 67 12.73 -0.49 -15.20
C THR A 67 12.25 -1.23 -13.96
N VAL A 68 11.05 -1.82 -14.03
CA VAL A 68 10.53 -2.65 -12.93
C VAL A 68 11.48 -3.82 -12.62
N ALA A 69 12.19 -4.38 -13.60
CA ALA A 69 13.21 -5.41 -13.36
C ALA A 69 14.38 -4.89 -12.52
N VAL A 70 14.89 -3.68 -12.83
CA VAL A 70 15.94 -3.02 -12.03
C VAL A 70 15.46 -2.75 -10.60
N VAL A 71 14.24 -2.23 -10.46
CA VAL A 71 13.64 -1.96 -9.14
C VAL A 71 13.41 -3.26 -8.36
N THR A 72 13.01 -4.34 -9.02
CA THR A 72 12.79 -5.65 -8.39
C THR A 72 14.07 -6.21 -7.80
N ASP A 73 15.17 -6.21 -8.55
CA ASP A 73 16.50 -6.64 -8.06
C ASP A 73 16.94 -5.81 -6.84
N ARG A 74 16.79 -4.48 -6.94
CA ARG A 74 17.13 -3.55 -5.86
C ARG A 74 16.29 -3.79 -4.61
N ALA A 75 14.97 -3.89 -4.76
CA ALA A 75 14.03 -4.03 -3.66
C ALA A 75 14.19 -5.36 -2.91
N LEU A 76 14.31 -6.47 -3.64
CA LEU A 76 14.51 -7.80 -3.03
C LEU A 76 15.88 -7.90 -2.34
N THR A 77 16.91 -7.28 -2.91
CA THR A 77 18.22 -7.15 -2.26
C THR A 77 18.14 -6.33 -0.97
N MET A 78 17.43 -5.19 -0.99
CA MET A 78 17.19 -4.37 0.22
C MET A 78 16.42 -5.14 1.29
N ALA A 79 15.43 -5.94 0.89
CA ALA A 79 14.63 -6.79 1.78
C ALA A 79 15.39 -8.02 2.28
N CYS A 80 16.58 -8.32 1.73
CA CYS A 80 17.35 -9.54 2.01
C CYS A 80 16.56 -10.82 1.68
N VAL A 81 15.78 -10.80 0.59
CA VAL A 81 14.96 -11.92 0.12
C VAL A 81 15.58 -12.49 -1.16
N GLY A 82 15.85 -13.80 -1.17
CA GLY A 82 16.33 -14.51 -2.34
C GLY A 82 15.29 -14.57 -3.45
N PHE A 83 15.73 -14.56 -4.71
CA PHE A 83 14.84 -14.71 -5.86
C PHE A 83 15.58 -15.29 -7.06
N SER A 84 14.83 -15.87 -7.99
CA SER A 84 15.33 -16.45 -9.23
C SER A 84 14.56 -15.90 -10.41
N TYR A 85 15.25 -15.61 -11.51
CA TYR A 85 14.66 -15.18 -12.77
C TYR A 85 15.37 -15.83 -13.96
N SER A 86 14.67 -15.91 -15.09
CA SER A 86 15.30 -16.18 -16.39
C SER A 86 15.54 -14.88 -17.18
N GLY A 87 16.39 -14.96 -18.20
CA GLY A 87 16.81 -13.78 -18.95
C GLY A 87 17.88 -12.97 -18.22
N THR A 88 17.78 -11.65 -18.33
CA THR A 88 18.66 -10.68 -17.66
C THR A 88 17.80 -9.52 -17.13
N ILE A 89 18.38 -8.65 -16.29
CA ILE A 89 17.67 -7.45 -15.81
C ILE A 89 17.30 -6.52 -16.97
N GLU A 90 18.10 -6.51 -18.04
CA GLU A 90 17.95 -5.62 -19.18
C GLU A 90 17.13 -6.22 -20.35
N GLU A 91 16.99 -7.54 -20.41
CA GLU A 91 16.33 -8.23 -21.52
C GLU A 91 15.75 -9.58 -21.10
N GLY A 92 14.45 -9.76 -21.37
CA GLY A 92 13.74 -11.03 -21.20
C GLY A 92 13.55 -11.44 -19.74
N PHE A 93 13.51 -10.46 -18.83
CA PHE A 93 13.34 -10.69 -17.40
C PHE A 93 12.03 -11.41 -17.12
N TYR A 94 12.11 -12.57 -16.48
CA TYR A 94 10.96 -13.30 -15.97
C TYR A 94 11.24 -13.77 -14.56
N LEU A 95 10.54 -13.19 -13.58
CA LEU A 95 10.64 -13.57 -12.18
C LEU A 95 10.03 -14.97 -11.99
N SER A 96 10.88 -15.95 -11.75
CA SER A 96 10.49 -17.35 -11.70
C SER A 96 10.23 -17.85 -10.28
N ALA A 97 10.90 -17.30 -9.28
CA ALA A 97 10.71 -17.69 -7.89
C ALA A 97 11.16 -16.61 -6.91
N ILE A 98 10.53 -16.57 -5.73
CA ILE A 98 10.95 -15.74 -4.59
C ILE A 98 11.05 -16.66 -3.37
N GLU A 99 12.05 -16.44 -2.53
CA GLU A 99 12.28 -17.18 -1.30
C GLU A 99 11.06 -17.05 -0.35
N CYS A 100 10.61 -18.19 0.16
CA CYS A 100 9.43 -18.27 1.02
C CYS A 100 9.55 -19.45 1.99
N TYR A 101 9.24 -19.18 3.27
CA TYR A 101 9.35 -20.15 4.36
C TYR A 101 8.00 -20.68 4.87
N ASP A 102 6.90 -19.98 4.56
CA ASP A 102 5.57 -20.55 4.78
C ASP A 102 5.26 -21.50 3.63
N LYS A 103 4.68 -22.65 3.95
CA LYS A 103 4.45 -23.74 2.99
C LYS A 103 3.06 -24.36 3.11
N THR A 104 2.24 -23.89 4.07
CA THR A 104 0.87 -24.38 4.22
C THR A 104 -0.08 -23.32 3.69
N PRO A 105 -0.50 -23.40 2.41
CA PRO A 105 -1.43 -22.44 1.84
C PRO A 105 -2.80 -22.52 2.52
N ASP A 106 -3.37 -21.35 2.79
CA ASP A 106 -4.76 -21.13 3.23
C ASP A 106 -5.47 -20.26 2.19
N VAL A 107 -6.02 -20.92 1.17
CA VAL A 107 -6.62 -20.23 0.01
C VAL A 107 -8.04 -19.78 0.36
N PRO A 108 -8.45 -18.55 -0.01
CA PRO A 108 -9.81 -18.09 0.21
C PRO A 108 -10.87 -19.02 -0.40
N ASP A 109 -11.88 -19.37 0.40
CA ASP A 109 -12.96 -20.28 0.00
C ASP A 109 -13.65 -19.85 -1.31
N TYR A 110 -13.80 -18.55 -1.55
CA TYR A 110 -14.49 -18.04 -2.74
C TYR A 110 -13.77 -18.43 -4.05
N LEU A 111 -12.45 -18.56 -4.05
CA LEU A 111 -11.72 -19.00 -5.26
C LEU A 111 -12.03 -20.47 -5.59
N MET A 112 -12.22 -21.29 -4.56
CA MET A 112 -12.42 -22.74 -4.71
C MET A 112 -13.90 -23.11 -4.89
N HIS A 113 -14.81 -22.38 -4.23
CA HIS A 113 -16.25 -22.58 -4.30
C HIS A 113 -16.79 -22.26 -5.70
N GLU A 114 -16.41 -21.11 -6.26
CA GLU A 114 -16.89 -20.67 -7.57
C GLU A 114 -16.43 -21.63 -8.68
N MET A 115 -15.22 -22.18 -8.59
CA MET A 115 -14.70 -23.13 -9.59
C MET A 115 -15.42 -24.48 -9.59
N VAL A 116 -15.68 -25.05 -8.40
CA VAL A 116 -16.19 -26.42 -8.29
C VAL A 116 -17.70 -26.48 -8.25
N ASP A 117 -18.36 -25.51 -7.63
CA ASP A 117 -19.82 -25.55 -7.50
C ASP A 117 -20.51 -24.88 -8.69
N VAL A 118 -19.86 -23.93 -9.37
CA VAL A 118 -20.44 -23.23 -10.54
C VAL A 118 -19.98 -23.86 -11.86
N TYR A 119 -18.75 -24.35 -11.95
CA TYR A 119 -18.17 -24.89 -13.20
C TYR A 119 -17.50 -26.27 -13.08
N PRO A 120 -18.13 -27.28 -12.44
CA PRO A 120 -17.51 -28.58 -12.19
C PRO A 120 -17.05 -29.31 -13.47
N ASP A 121 -17.86 -29.30 -14.53
CA ASP A 121 -17.54 -29.95 -15.80
C ASP A 121 -16.35 -29.25 -16.50
N TRP A 122 -16.29 -27.91 -16.44
CA TRP A 122 -15.18 -27.14 -17.03
C TRP A 122 -13.89 -27.37 -16.25
N ALA A 123 -13.95 -27.39 -14.92
CA ALA A 123 -12.82 -27.68 -14.06
C ALA A 123 -12.28 -29.11 -14.29
N GLU A 124 -13.15 -30.12 -14.40
CA GLU A 124 -12.75 -31.48 -14.73
C GLU A 124 -12.12 -31.57 -16.14
N GLU A 125 -12.71 -30.91 -17.14
CA GLU A 125 -12.24 -30.96 -18.54
C GLU A 125 -10.94 -30.18 -18.80
N ASN A 126 -10.78 -29.01 -18.18
CA ASN A 126 -9.72 -28.05 -18.52
C ASN A 126 -8.60 -27.99 -17.47
N LEU A 127 -8.93 -28.22 -16.20
CA LEU A 127 -7.96 -28.22 -15.12
C LEU A 127 -7.57 -29.67 -14.77
N GLY A 128 -8.49 -30.63 -14.83
CA GLY A 128 -8.23 -32.04 -14.49
C GLY A 128 -8.31 -32.35 -12.99
N PHE A 129 -9.05 -31.56 -12.21
CA PHE A 129 -9.14 -31.65 -10.74
C PHE A 129 -10.49 -32.11 -10.20
N ALA A 130 -10.42 -32.72 -9.00
CA ALA A 130 -11.49 -32.70 -8.02
C ALA A 130 -11.23 -31.58 -6.98
N TYR A 131 -12.27 -31.05 -6.35
CA TYR A 131 -12.18 -30.01 -5.31
C TYR A 131 -11.17 -30.34 -4.21
N GLY A 132 -10.29 -29.39 -3.89
CA GLY A 132 -9.33 -29.50 -2.79
C GLY A 132 -8.01 -30.20 -3.12
N GLU A 133 -7.71 -30.47 -4.39
CA GLU A 133 -6.43 -31.03 -4.83
C GLU A 133 -5.55 -29.98 -5.56
N TRP A 134 -4.26 -29.95 -5.23
CA TRP A 134 -3.27 -29.07 -5.87
C TRP A 134 -2.82 -29.60 -7.23
N THR A 135 -2.59 -28.68 -8.16
CA THR A 135 -2.34 -28.97 -9.58
C THR A 135 -0.93 -28.70 -10.03
N GLY A 136 -0.26 -27.81 -9.31
CA GLY A 136 1.12 -27.45 -9.52
C GLY A 136 2.08 -28.46 -8.92
N ASN A 137 3.34 -28.29 -9.28
CA ASN A 137 4.40 -29.03 -8.60
C ASN A 137 4.59 -28.48 -7.18
N TYR A 138 5.20 -29.27 -6.31
CA TYR A 138 5.71 -28.77 -5.03
C TYR A 138 7.19 -29.15 -4.96
N VAL A 139 8.04 -28.14 -4.84
CA VAL A 139 9.48 -28.28 -4.70
C VAL A 139 9.87 -27.79 -3.30
N ASP A 140 10.46 -28.69 -2.52
CA ASP A 140 10.93 -28.37 -1.17
C ASP A 140 12.34 -27.76 -1.25
N ASP A 141 12.43 -26.51 -1.70
CA ASP A 141 13.69 -25.76 -1.91
C ASP A 141 13.68 -24.34 -1.33
N ASP A 142 12.79 -24.06 -0.37
CA ASP A 142 12.58 -22.75 0.26
C ASP A 142 12.23 -21.62 -0.73
N MET A 143 11.82 -21.95 -1.95
CA MET A 143 11.31 -20.99 -2.94
C MET A 143 9.81 -21.17 -3.15
N LEU A 144 9.14 -20.10 -3.57
CA LEU A 144 7.81 -20.13 -4.14
C LEU A 144 7.95 -19.88 -5.64
N SER A 145 7.82 -20.95 -6.43
CA SER A 145 8.13 -20.94 -7.87
C SER A 145 6.88 -20.87 -8.73
N ALA A 146 7.01 -20.27 -9.92
CA ALA A 146 5.94 -20.31 -10.91
C ALA A 146 5.58 -21.77 -11.28
N GLY A 147 4.28 -22.07 -11.31
CA GLY A 147 3.76 -23.42 -11.51
C GLY A 147 3.66 -24.26 -10.22
N GLU A 148 3.99 -23.71 -9.05
CA GLU A 148 3.68 -24.36 -7.77
C GLU A 148 2.24 -24.12 -7.34
N TYR A 149 1.66 -25.09 -6.63
CA TYR A 149 0.26 -25.14 -6.20
C TYR A 149 -0.75 -25.24 -7.36
N SER A 150 -0.60 -24.44 -8.40
CA SER A 150 -1.40 -24.48 -9.62
C SER A 150 -0.53 -24.45 -10.88
N THR A 151 -0.86 -25.20 -11.93
CA THR A 151 -0.22 -25.07 -13.26
C THR A 151 -0.44 -23.68 -13.88
N PHE A 152 -1.42 -22.93 -13.37
CA PHE A 152 -1.74 -21.57 -13.79
C PHE A 152 -1.19 -20.51 -12.81
N SER A 153 -0.32 -20.93 -11.88
CA SER A 153 0.31 -20.02 -10.93
C SER A 153 1.54 -19.34 -11.50
N GLY A 154 1.88 -18.21 -10.92
CA GLY A 154 3.11 -17.49 -11.25
C GLY A 154 3.18 -16.11 -10.62
N TRP A 155 4.39 -15.56 -10.68
CA TRP A 155 4.65 -14.18 -10.29
C TRP A 155 4.18 -13.22 -11.38
N MET A 156 3.33 -12.30 -11.01
CA MET A 156 2.79 -11.23 -11.84
C MET A 156 3.04 -9.90 -11.13
N TYR A 157 2.93 -8.78 -11.83
CA TYR A 157 3.08 -7.47 -11.20
C TYR A 157 2.07 -6.45 -11.71
N THR A 158 1.80 -5.43 -10.91
CA THR A 158 1.00 -4.27 -11.28
C THR A 158 1.79 -2.97 -11.17
N GLU A 159 1.35 -1.96 -11.92
CA GLU A 159 1.60 -0.54 -11.63
C GLU A 159 0.27 0.06 -11.20
N ASN A 160 0.18 0.58 -9.96
CA ASN A 160 -1.03 1.18 -9.40
C ASN A 160 -2.29 0.30 -9.59
N ASN A 161 -2.19 -0.97 -9.17
CA ASN A 161 -3.25 -1.97 -9.26
C ASN A 161 -3.77 -2.25 -10.69
N VAL A 162 -2.94 -1.98 -11.70
CA VAL A 162 -3.25 -2.26 -13.11
C VAL A 162 -2.11 -3.07 -13.73
N ASP A 163 -2.44 -4.04 -14.59
CA ASP A 163 -1.47 -4.74 -15.42
C ASP A 163 -0.84 -3.77 -16.44
N PRO A 164 0.49 -3.54 -16.41
CA PRO A 164 1.16 -2.67 -17.36
C PRO A 164 1.17 -3.21 -18.80
N GLY A 165 0.86 -4.49 -19.01
CA GLY A 165 0.76 -5.12 -20.33
C GLY A 165 2.09 -5.36 -21.03
N VAL A 166 3.21 -5.24 -20.30
CA VAL A 166 4.59 -5.43 -20.79
C VAL A 166 5.41 -6.22 -19.77
N GLY A 167 6.57 -6.74 -20.18
CA GLY A 167 7.52 -7.37 -19.25
C GLY A 167 8.19 -6.33 -18.34
N ALA A 168 8.64 -6.76 -17.16
CA ALA A 168 9.25 -5.88 -16.17
C ALA A 168 10.58 -5.25 -16.64
N ASP A 169 11.29 -5.89 -17.58
CA ASP A 169 12.48 -5.33 -18.25
C ASP A 169 12.14 -4.21 -19.24
N SER A 170 10.89 -4.12 -19.69
CA SER A 170 10.39 -3.11 -20.63
C SER A 170 9.51 -2.05 -19.99
N CYS A 171 9.08 -2.24 -18.74
CA CYS A 171 8.26 -1.30 -17.98
C CYS A 171 9.16 -0.29 -17.27
N VAL A 172 9.22 0.95 -17.78
CA VAL A 172 9.91 2.06 -17.11
C VAL A 172 9.08 2.53 -15.93
N VAL A 173 9.72 2.74 -14.77
CA VAL A 173 9.00 3.10 -13.55
C VAL A 173 8.51 4.54 -13.54
N THR A 174 7.31 4.74 -13.01
CA THR A 174 6.74 6.05 -12.71
C THR A 174 7.10 6.41 -11.26
N ILE A 175 7.86 7.50 -11.06
CA ILE A 175 8.18 7.99 -9.71
C ILE A 175 6.88 8.30 -8.96
N GLY A 176 6.78 7.83 -7.71
CA GLY A 176 5.61 7.93 -6.85
C GLY A 176 4.55 6.85 -7.05
N ALA A 177 4.71 5.96 -8.04
CA ALA A 177 3.79 4.85 -8.26
C ALA A 177 4.05 3.68 -7.28
N SER A 178 3.02 2.84 -7.15
CA SER A 178 3.07 1.56 -6.44
C SER A 178 3.27 0.42 -7.43
N TYR A 179 4.25 -0.44 -7.14
CA TYR A 179 4.53 -1.67 -7.86
C TYR A 179 4.39 -2.85 -6.90
N MET A 180 3.40 -3.71 -7.17
CA MET A 180 3.18 -4.93 -6.39
C MET A 180 3.46 -6.14 -7.26
N TRP A 181 4.46 -6.94 -6.87
CA TRP A 181 4.52 -8.33 -7.32
C TRP A 181 3.52 -9.15 -6.51
N PHE A 182 2.81 -10.06 -7.17
CA PHE A 182 1.88 -10.95 -6.51
C PHE A 182 1.97 -12.36 -7.08
N PHE A 183 1.78 -13.36 -6.21
CA PHE A 183 1.70 -14.74 -6.65
C PHE A 183 0.25 -15.10 -6.96
N SER A 184 -0.06 -15.20 -8.25
CA SER A 184 -1.34 -15.72 -8.68
C SER A 184 -1.33 -17.24 -8.56
N ILE A 185 -2.44 -17.82 -8.11
CA ILE A 185 -2.72 -19.26 -8.13
C ILE A 185 -3.79 -19.61 -9.17
N TYR A 186 -4.46 -18.62 -9.75
CA TYR A 186 -5.56 -18.82 -10.69
C TYR A 186 -5.62 -17.76 -11.79
N GLY A 187 -5.68 -18.24 -13.05
CA GLY A 187 -5.91 -17.41 -14.23
C GLY A 187 -4.84 -16.35 -14.52
N TRP A 188 -3.61 -16.53 -14.01
CA TRP A 188 -2.51 -15.56 -14.17
C TRP A 188 -2.93 -14.14 -13.77
N GLY A 189 -3.53 -14.01 -12.58
CA GLY A 189 -3.97 -12.75 -11.98
C GLY A 189 -5.48 -12.53 -11.98
N MET A 190 -6.27 -13.52 -12.40
CA MET A 190 -7.73 -13.46 -12.24
C MET A 190 -8.15 -13.48 -10.77
N ASP A 191 -7.44 -14.23 -9.93
CA ASP A 191 -7.61 -14.24 -8.47
C ASP A 191 -7.35 -12.88 -7.82
N TYR A 192 -6.48 -12.07 -8.40
CA TYR A 192 -6.27 -10.67 -8.00
C TYR A 192 -7.20 -9.66 -8.67
N GLY A 193 -8.05 -10.10 -9.61
CA GLY A 193 -8.93 -9.20 -10.37
C GLY A 193 -8.18 -8.31 -11.37
N ILE A 194 -6.96 -8.71 -11.75
CA ILE A 194 -6.05 -7.95 -12.62
C ILE A 194 -6.10 -8.46 -14.06
N SER A 195 -6.32 -9.77 -14.23
CA SER A 195 -6.36 -10.45 -15.54
C SER A 195 -7.77 -10.98 -15.82
N ASP A 196 -8.10 -11.15 -17.10
CA ASP A 196 -9.29 -11.85 -17.57
C ASP A 196 -9.01 -13.34 -17.90
N GLY A 197 -7.83 -13.84 -17.53
CA GLY A 197 -7.40 -15.20 -17.84
C GLY A 197 -7.29 -15.46 -19.34
N TRP A 198 -7.14 -14.38 -20.12
CA TRP A 198 -7.05 -14.38 -21.59
C TRP A 198 -8.27 -15.03 -22.25
N GLY A 199 -9.43 -14.91 -21.59
CA GLY A 199 -10.69 -15.50 -22.02
C GLY A 199 -10.72 -17.03 -21.98
N MET A 200 -9.73 -17.67 -21.34
CA MET A 200 -9.65 -19.12 -21.22
C MET A 200 -10.46 -19.66 -20.04
N PHE A 201 -10.75 -18.81 -19.06
CA PHE A 201 -11.37 -19.17 -17.80
C PHE A 201 -12.79 -18.58 -17.70
N PRO A 202 -13.70 -19.22 -16.94
CA PRO A 202 -14.98 -18.62 -16.61
C PRO A 202 -14.78 -17.33 -15.79
N GLU A 203 -15.57 -16.31 -16.09
CA GLU A 203 -15.71 -15.15 -15.20
C GLU A 203 -16.35 -15.60 -13.88
N PHE A 204 -15.93 -14.99 -12.78
CA PHE A 204 -16.51 -15.19 -11.45
C PHE A 204 -16.57 -13.87 -10.70
N ASP A 205 -17.41 -13.78 -9.67
CA ASP A 205 -17.49 -12.61 -8.82
C ASP A 205 -16.26 -12.58 -7.90
N ASN A 206 -15.23 -11.83 -8.30
CA ASN A 206 -13.99 -11.72 -7.53
C ASN A 206 -14.07 -10.51 -6.57
N PRO A 207 -14.07 -10.72 -5.24
CA PRO A 207 -14.07 -9.64 -4.25
C PRO A 207 -12.90 -8.66 -4.37
N MET A 208 -11.77 -9.08 -4.97
CA MET A 208 -10.61 -8.21 -5.18
C MET A 208 -10.73 -7.31 -6.41
N ALA A 209 -11.65 -7.63 -7.33
CA ALA A 209 -11.79 -6.86 -8.57
C ALA A 209 -12.19 -5.41 -8.25
N GLY A 210 -11.33 -4.47 -8.64
CA GLY A 210 -11.54 -3.04 -8.42
C GLY A 210 -11.19 -2.53 -7.01
N VAL A 211 -10.62 -3.37 -6.14
CA VAL A 211 -10.11 -2.96 -4.81
C VAL A 211 -8.60 -2.72 -4.92
N SER A 212 -8.18 -1.45 -4.92
CA SER A 212 -6.76 -1.06 -4.93
C SER A 212 -6.21 -0.96 -3.52
N ARG A 213 -5.04 -1.55 -3.33
CA ARG A 213 -4.23 -1.49 -2.09
C ARG A 213 -3.13 -0.44 -2.14
N ASP A 214 -3.01 0.31 -3.22
CA ASP A 214 -1.85 1.18 -3.45
C ASP A 214 -1.76 2.32 -2.46
N ALA A 215 -2.89 2.98 -2.13
CA ALA A 215 -2.90 4.08 -1.17
C ALA A 215 -2.42 3.62 0.22
N ALA A 216 -2.91 2.47 0.68
CA ALA A 216 -2.46 1.87 1.93
C ALA A 216 -1.00 1.42 1.86
N ALA A 217 -0.56 0.83 0.74
CA ALA A 217 0.83 0.40 0.55
C ALA A 217 1.80 1.59 0.57
N ILE A 218 1.48 2.68 -0.14
CA ILE A 218 2.26 3.91 -0.16
C ILE A 218 2.36 4.51 1.24
N ALA A 219 1.22 4.65 1.93
CA ALA A 219 1.20 5.20 3.28
C ALA A 219 2.03 4.35 4.26
N LEU A 220 1.86 3.02 4.26
CA LEU A 220 2.66 2.11 5.10
C LEU A 220 4.16 2.22 4.81
N ALA A 221 4.55 2.33 3.54
CA ALA A 221 5.95 2.47 3.15
C ALA A 221 6.55 3.82 3.60
N GLN A 222 5.79 4.91 3.48
CA GLN A 222 6.21 6.23 3.94
C GLN A 222 6.31 6.26 5.47
N MET A 223 5.32 5.72 6.18
CA MET A 223 5.31 5.66 7.64
C MET A 223 6.48 4.83 8.19
N GLU A 224 6.82 3.69 7.58
CA GLU A 224 8.01 2.93 8.00
C GLU A 224 9.33 3.71 7.77
N ALA A 225 9.36 4.62 6.80
CA ALA A 225 10.51 5.48 6.51
C ALA A 225 10.53 6.78 7.35
N ASP A 226 9.41 7.15 7.97
CA ASP A 226 9.27 8.37 8.74
C ASP A 226 9.92 8.22 10.13
N GLU A 227 11.07 8.88 10.30
CA GLU A 227 11.81 8.86 11.56
C GLU A 227 11.14 9.67 12.69
N SER A 228 10.11 10.46 12.39
CA SER A 228 9.34 11.22 13.39
C SER A 228 8.34 10.35 14.15
N ILE A 229 7.92 9.22 13.58
CA ILE A 229 6.99 8.30 14.24
C ILE A 229 7.69 7.65 15.44
N THR A 230 7.14 7.91 16.62
CA THR A 230 7.67 7.37 17.89
C THR A 230 7.02 6.04 18.26
N ASP A 231 7.69 5.26 19.12
CA ASP A 231 7.15 4.02 19.67
C ASP A 231 5.81 4.27 20.42
N GLU A 232 5.66 5.42 21.07
CA GLU A 232 4.43 5.81 21.77
C GLU A 232 3.26 6.07 20.81
N MET A 233 3.50 6.74 19.68
CA MET A 233 2.47 6.95 18.64
C MET A 233 1.97 5.62 18.09
N ILE A 234 2.88 4.68 17.86
CA ILE A 234 2.55 3.34 17.38
C ILE A 234 1.75 2.56 18.42
N GLU A 235 2.15 2.62 19.69
CA GLU A 235 1.43 1.96 20.80
C GLU A 235 0.01 2.50 20.94
N ASN A 236 -0.19 3.81 20.73
CA ASN A 236 -1.51 4.43 20.81
C ASN A 236 -2.41 4.14 19.60
N ALA A 237 -1.81 3.83 18.44
CA ALA A 237 -2.52 3.56 17.17
C ALA A 237 -2.66 2.05 16.87
N MET A 238 -2.41 1.18 17.85
CA MET A 238 -2.29 -0.26 17.63
C MET A 238 -3.61 -0.89 17.16
N ASP A 239 -4.75 -0.45 17.70
CA ASP A 239 -6.07 -0.98 17.33
C ASP A 239 -6.41 -0.60 15.87
N GLU A 240 -6.13 0.64 15.47
CA GLU A 240 -6.32 1.11 14.10
C GLU A 240 -5.34 0.46 13.12
N PHE A 241 -4.10 0.21 13.56
CA PHE A 241 -3.13 -0.53 12.76
C PHE A 241 -3.58 -1.96 12.49
N GLU A 242 -4.09 -2.67 13.50
CA GLU A 242 -4.66 -4.01 13.34
C GLU A 242 -5.83 -4.00 12.36
N ALA A 243 -6.73 -3.02 12.45
CA ALA A 243 -7.84 -2.85 11.52
C ALA A 243 -7.36 -2.63 10.07
N LEU A 244 -6.32 -1.80 9.88
CA LEU A 244 -5.70 -1.58 8.59
C LEU A 244 -5.07 -2.86 8.04
N LEU A 245 -4.30 -3.60 8.84
CA LEU A 245 -3.70 -4.86 8.39
C LEU A 245 -4.77 -5.89 7.99
N MET A 246 -5.87 -5.97 8.74
CA MET A 246 -6.99 -6.83 8.37
C MET A 246 -7.57 -6.43 7.01
N ALA A 247 -7.89 -5.16 6.79
CA ALA A 247 -8.41 -4.72 5.50
C ALA A 247 -7.39 -4.87 4.36
N PHE A 248 -6.11 -4.65 4.66
CA PHE A 248 -5.02 -4.70 3.68
C PHE A 248 -4.68 -6.12 3.24
N TYR A 249 -4.69 -7.10 4.15
CA TYR A 249 -4.33 -8.49 3.87
C TYR A 249 -5.53 -9.36 3.46
N TYR A 250 -6.74 -9.04 3.90
CA TYR A 250 -7.88 -9.90 3.65
C TYR A 250 -8.47 -9.64 2.25
N PRO A 251 -8.56 -10.66 1.39
CA PRO A 251 -8.94 -10.46 -0.01
C PRO A 251 -10.40 -10.05 -0.20
N THR A 252 -11.28 -10.30 0.79
CA THR A 252 -12.69 -9.91 0.71
C THR A 252 -12.97 -8.50 1.23
N ALA A 253 -11.95 -7.74 1.66
CA ALA A 253 -12.12 -6.37 2.10
C ALA A 253 -12.57 -5.49 0.93
N THR A 254 -13.56 -4.64 1.16
CA THR A 254 -14.01 -3.65 0.18
C THR A 254 -13.08 -2.42 0.17
N GLN A 255 -13.13 -1.64 -0.91
CA GLN A 255 -12.36 -0.38 -0.98
C GLN A 255 -12.70 0.55 0.20
N GLN A 256 -13.98 0.66 0.58
CA GLN A 256 -14.40 1.51 1.69
C GLN A 256 -13.80 1.06 3.02
N GLU A 257 -13.80 -0.24 3.30
CA GLU A 257 -13.23 -0.78 4.54
C GLU A 257 -11.72 -0.53 4.63
N LEU A 258 -11.02 -0.64 3.50
CA LEU A 258 -9.60 -0.33 3.42
C LEU A 258 -9.32 1.17 3.60
N ASP A 259 -10.07 2.02 2.90
CA ASP A 259 -9.93 3.48 2.98
C ASP A 259 -10.25 4.00 4.39
N ASP A 260 -11.31 3.49 5.03
CA ASP A 260 -11.69 3.85 6.39
C ASP A 260 -10.63 3.42 7.42
N ALA A 261 -10.09 2.20 7.28
CA ALA A 261 -9.06 1.69 8.18
C ALA A 261 -7.74 2.46 8.02
N LEU A 262 -7.37 2.78 6.77
CA LEU A 262 -6.20 3.62 6.49
C LEU A 262 -6.38 5.01 7.09
N ALA A 263 -7.56 5.60 6.90
CA ALA A 263 -7.87 6.92 7.42
C ALA A 263 -7.79 6.97 8.94
N ALA A 264 -8.37 5.97 9.62
CA ALA A 264 -8.31 5.84 11.06
C ALA A 264 -6.87 5.68 11.55
N PHE A 265 -6.06 4.86 10.88
CA PHE A 265 -4.66 4.63 11.27
C PHE A 265 -3.79 5.88 11.10
N ILE A 266 -3.91 6.59 9.97
CA ILE A 266 -3.20 7.86 9.76
C ILE A 266 -3.61 8.87 10.84
N ALA A 267 -4.90 9.00 11.13
CA ALA A 267 -5.39 9.90 12.18
C ALA A 267 -4.90 9.50 13.58
N ALA A 268 -4.76 8.20 13.87
CA ALA A 268 -4.25 7.74 15.16
C ALA A 268 -2.75 8.00 15.33
N VAL A 269 -1.97 7.90 14.24
CA VAL A 269 -0.51 8.12 14.28
C VAL A 269 -0.17 9.60 14.23
N TYR A 270 -0.74 10.35 13.29
CA TYR A 270 -0.39 11.75 13.04
C TYR A 270 -1.34 12.75 13.73
N GLY A 271 -2.40 12.25 14.36
CA GLY A 271 -3.54 13.06 14.80
C GLY A 271 -4.54 13.28 13.65
N THR A 272 -5.79 13.53 13.99
CA THR A 272 -6.65 14.29 13.09
C THR A 272 -6.05 15.69 13.02
N GLY A 273 -5.77 16.22 11.83
CA GLY A 273 -5.46 17.65 11.68
C GLY A 273 -6.68 18.48 12.10
N GLU A 274 -6.94 18.58 13.41
CA GLU A 274 -7.72 19.65 14.01
C GLU A 274 -6.75 20.83 14.14
N TYR A 275 -6.49 21.49 13.03
CA TYR A 275 -5.81 22.78 13.08
C TYR A 275 -6.75 23.74 13.79
N GLU A 276 -6.33 24.20 14.96
CA GLU A 276 -7.11 25.17 15.71
C GLU A 276 -7.15 26.49 14.92
N LEU A 277 -8.26 27.23 15.02
CA LEU A 277 -8.35 28.57 14.43
C LEU A 277 -7.13 29.40 14.88
N GLY A 278 -6.29 29.82 13.94
CA GLY A 278 -5.02 30.51 14.19
C GLY A 278 -3.75 29.72 13.88
N ASP A 279 -3.83 28.39 13.69
CA ASP A 279 -2.73 27.53 13.21
C ASP A 279 -2.78 27.48 11.68
N VAL A 280 -2.05 28.39 11.02
CA VAL A 280 -2.14 28.57 9.55
C VAL A 280 -1.00 27.90 8.81
N ASN A 281 0.06 27.50 9.53
CA ASN A 281 1.13 26.68 8.96
C ASN A 281 0.89 25.18 9.20
N MET A 282 -0.21 24.83 9.89
CA MET A 282 -0.68 23.47 10.10
C MET A 282 0.35 22.61 10.86
N ASP A 283 1.09 23.23 11.77
CA ASP A 283 2.12 22.55 12.58
C ASP A 283 1.58 22.01 13.91
N GLY A 284 0.30 22.26 14.22
CA GLY A 284 -0.38 21.81 15.44
C GLY A 284 -0.18 22.75 16.64
N GLU A 285 0.57 23.85 16.51
CA GLU A 285 0.85 24.81 17.58
C GLU A 285 0.54 26.25 17.15
N ILE A 286 -0.48 26.91 17.75
CA ILE A 286 -0.71 28.35 17.49
C ILE A 286 0.43 29.20 18.07
N ASN A 287 1.34 29.66 17.21
CA ASN A 287 2.55 30.36 17.64
C ASN A 287 2.89 31.59 16.77
N SER A 288 4.09 32.14 16.96
CA SER A 288 4.53 33.35 16.23
C SER A 288 4.79 33.11 14.74
N ALA A 289 5.02 31.86 14.33
CA ALA A 289 5.18 31.45 12.94
C ALA A 289 3.87 31.65 12.16
N ASP A 290 2.73 31.28 12.74
CA ASP A 290 1.39 31.48 12.18
C ASP A 290 1.09 32.95 11.95
N ALA A 291 1.28 33.77 12.99
CA ALA A 291 1.09 35.20 12.89
C ALA A 291 1.93 35.83 11.77
N LEU A 292 3.17 35.36 11.60
CA LEU A 292 4.04 35.82 10.53
C LEU A 292 3.56 35.37 9.15
N MET A 293 3.03 34.15 9.05
CA MET A 293 2.50 33.59 7.81
C MET A 293 1.23 34.31 7.36
N ILE A 294 0.31 34.63 8.28
CA ILE A 294 -0.85 35.50 8.03
C ILE A 294 -0.39 36.87 7.50
N LEU A 295 0.60 37.51 8.13
CA LEU A 295 1.12 38.81 7.66
C LEU A 295 1.73 38.73 6.25
N ARG A 296 2.45 37.65 5.94
CA ARG A 296 3.03 37.42 4.62
C ARG A 296 1.94 37.22 3.57
N SER A 297 0.88 36.51 3.90
CA SER A 297 -0.29 36.32 3.05
C SER A 297 -1.02 37.63 2.76
N VAL A 298 -1.29 38.43 3.78
CA VAL A 298 -1.90 39.77 3.62
C VAL A 298 -1.05 40.70 2.72
N MET A 299 0.26 40.51 2.69
CA MET A 299 1.18 41.24 1.80
C MET A 299 1.30 40.63 0.39
N GLY A 300 0.63 39.53 0.10
CA GLY A 300 0.71 38.81 -1.17
C GLY A 300 2.06 38.12 -1.41
N LEU A 301 2.78 37.78 -0.34
CA LEU A 301 4.08 37.11 -0.42
C LEU A 301 3.99 35.58 -0.39
N VAL A 302 2.90 35.05 0.16
CA VAL A 302 2.64 33.62 0.36
C VAL A 302 1.13 33.38 0.19
N GLU A 303 0.72 32.25 -0.37
CA GLU A 303 -0.69 31.81 -0.36
C GLU A 303 -0.91 30.87 0.84
N LEU A 304 -2.03 31.02 1.55
CA LEU A 304 -2.38 30.12 2.65
C LEU A 304 -3.13 28.92 2.10
N GLU A 305 -2.90 27.76 2.69
CA GLU A 305 -3.60 26.53 2.31
C GLU A 305 -5.08 26.56 2.74
N ASP A 306 -5.35 27.07 3.94
CA ASP A 306 -6.70 27.32 4.42
C ASP A 306 -6.82 28.74 5.03
N GLU A 307 -7.45 29.64 4.29
CA GLU A 307 -7.72 31.01 4.75
C GLU A 307 -8.71 31.06 5.92
N ALA A 308 -9.53 30.02 6.14
CA ALA A 308 -10.46 29.99 7.25
C ALA A 308 -9.76 29.88 8.61
N LEU A 309 -8.57 29.28 8.65
CA LEU A 309 -7.72 29.23 9.85
C LEU A 309 -7.11 30.61 10.17
N ALA A 310 -7.02 31.49 9.18
CA ALA A 310 -6.41 32.80 9.30
C ALA A 310 -7.38 33.92 9.69
N ASP A 311 -8.70 33.75 9.50
CA ASP A 311 -9.75 34.68 9.96
C ASP A 311 -10.05 34.47 11.46
N TYR A 312 -9.06 34.78 12.30
CA TYR A 312 -9.13 34.51 13.73
C TYR A 312 -10.25 35.30 14.44
N ASN A 313 -10.59 36.49 13.92
CA ASN A 313 -11.63 37.33 14.52
C ASN A 313 -13.06 36.98 14.01
N GLY A 314 -13.18 36.20 12.93
CA GLY A 314 -14.42 35.73 12.33
C GLY A 314 -15.22 36.80 11.57
N ASP A 315 -14.55 37.82 11.04
CA ASP A 315 -15.19 38.93 10.30
C ASP A 315 -15.34 38.66 8.79
N GLY A 316 -14.79 37.54 8.33
CA GLY A 316 -14.82 37.09 6.94
C GLY A 316 -13.70 37.65 6.08
N SER A 317 -12.67 38.29 6.64
CA SER A 317 -11.52 38.83 5.92
C SER A 317 -10.20 38.57 6.67
N VAL A 318 -9.23 37.95 6.01
CA VAL A 318 -7.88 37.76 6.58
C VAL A 318 -7.09 39.07 6.54
N THR A 319 -6.75 39.62 7.70
CA THR A 319 -6.05 40.90 7.83
C THR A 319 -4.88 40.86 8.82
N SER A 320 -4.14 41.97 8.91
CA SER A 320 -3.10 42.11 9.95
C SER A 320 -3.66 42.12 11.38
N GLU A 321 -4.97 42.33 11.56
CA GLU A 321 -5.61 42.26 12.88
C GLU A 321 -5.67 40.80 13.38
N ASP A 322 -5.94 39.85 12.48
CA ASP A 322 -5.96 38.41 12.80
C ASP A 322 -4.57 37.93 13.21
N ALA A 323 -3.54 38.31 12.44
CA ALA A 323 -2.14 38.03 12.78
C ALA A 323 -1.76 38.57 14.17
N LEU A 324 -2.26 39.75 14.54
CA LEU A 324 -1.98 40.34 15.85
C LEU A 324 -2.69 39.57 16.98
N LEU A 325 -3.89 39.06 16.74
CA LEU A 325 -4.63 38.23 17.72
C LEU A 325 -3.92 36.89 17.94
N VAL A 326 -3.51 36.22 16.86
CA VAL A 326 -2.73 34.98 16.91
C VAL A 326 -1.40 35.19 17.64
N LEU A 327 -0.65 36.26 17.32
CA LEU A 327 0.61 36.57 18.02
C LEU A 327 0.41 36.85 19.51
N ARG A 328 -0.74 37.42 19.90
CA ARG A 328 -1.07 37.71 21.29
C ARG A 328 -1.50 36.47 22.06
N LEU A 329 -2.10 35.49 21.38
CA LEU A 329 -2.37 34.17 21.94
C LEU A 329 -1.04 33.44 22.21
N ALA A 330 -0.13 33.45 21.25
CA ALA A 330 1.18 32.81 21.31
C ALA A 330 2.13 33.30 22.43
N LEU A 331 1.77 34.39 23.12
CA LEU A 331 2.57 35.01 24.19
C LEU A 331 1.98 34.79 25.60
N GLN A 332 0.90 34.02 25.73
CA GLN A 332 0.26 33.69 27.01
C GLN A 332 0.71 32.32 27.54
#